data_AF-A0A7C4RDG2-F1
#
_entry.id   AF-A0A7C4RDG2-F1
#
_cell.length_a   1.000
_cell.length_b   1.000
_cell.length_c   1.000
_cell.angle_alpha   90.00
_cell.angle_beta   90.00
_cell.angle_gamma   90.00
#
_symmetry.space_group_name_H-M   'P 1'
#
loop_
_entity.id
_entity.type
_entity.pdbx_description
1 polymer ?
#
loop_
_entity_poly.entity_id
_entity_poly.type
_entity_poly.pdbx_seq_one_letter_code
_entity_poly.pdbx_strand_id
1 'polypeptide(L)'
;MRRQKVNNESIKEYFMYAKDKYLLNFVPPEAKNIKICNLSKKRFTVNDVFSFSLLFDVGGEKHKRDYVLKLFPQNEKNCEKEYMILKLLNLERVLVPQVLVREIDCKFFGAPFIIMEKVDGVPFKKYLNSVDENGARRVIERFACALLKLHEVKWKKYELKFLEIPEDDYAYAEKQVFWEQELPDYVNKKGFKWATDWLKFNARKNPCHRYSLVRRDMNLNNFIVTKDIDIFMLDWEWVDVGDPLIDVGYAYHNIKHAFGVRNINKKGIKMASHFLKAYTEKATHKINPATLKYYLFSTGLREAIYLRYLKEQIENLSFVKRFGLIYLPIYPYIWWHYKSRYKHLEKYLRSVATGYEDEMFRTTGGKILSKMELEKILRFLKAESTDLILDIGVGSGRVSREISKIGAYVVAVDVNREAVLSAKMRQHPVKYEVILADGQFLPFKSGCFDGIICIRTLKYFSNYHLGISEMSRVLKPNGRLIVDFSSILGYESLLRYVTPVVSARGAHIFNFYKIRNLLTYHGLITEKYTWLQKIPHNFWNLFDNKIMLRLLLICEEVLGKLTPEIFSRSILFRCVKKVQLTV
;
A
#
# COMPACT_ATOMS: atom_id res chain seq x y z
N MET A 1 6.57 -28.35 -35.48
CA MET A 1 7.84 -29.03 -35.11
C MET A 1 7.65 -29.76 -33.79
N ARG A 2 7.96 -31.07 -33.70
CA ARG A 2 8.04 -31.77 -32.42
C ARG A 2 9.16 -31.13 -31.59
N ARG A 3 8.88 -30.67 -30.37
CA ARG A 3 9.92 -30.15 -29.46
C ARG A 3 10.99 -31.23 -29.28
N GLN A 4 12.24 -30.92 -29.62
CA GLN A 4 13.37 -31.78 -29.26
C GLN A 4 13.40 -31.92 -27.73
N LYS A 5 13.56 -33.15 -27.24
CA LYS A 5 13.52 -33.45 -25.81
C LYS A 5 14.88 -33.12 -25.20
N VAL A 6 14.95 -32.05 -24.39
CA VAL A 6 16.14 -31.73 -23.59
C VAL A 6 16.50 -32.92 -22.70
N ASN A 7 17.69 -33.46 -22.91
CA ASN A 7 18.27 -34.58 -22.19
C ASN A 7 19.80 -34.42 -22.10
N ASN A 8 20.47 -35.29 -21.33
CA ASN A 8 21.92 -35.21 -21.12
C ASN A 8 22.71 -35.23 -22.43
N GLU A 9 22.30 -36.04 -23.41
CA GLU A 9 23.03 -36.17 -24.68
C GLU A 9 22.86 -34.92 -25.55
N SER A 10 21.64 -34.39 -25.68
CA SER A 10 21.41 -33.13 -26.43
C SER A 10 22.19 -31.95 -25.86
N ILE A 11 22.35 -31.87 -24.53
CA ILE A 11 23.15 -30.83 -23.89
C ILE A 11 24.64 -31.07 -24.19
N LYS A 12 25.11 -32.31 -24.06
CA LYS A 12 26.50 -32.67 -24.38
C LYS A 12 26.86 -32.36 -25.83
N GLU A 13 25.98 -32.68 -26.78
CA GLU A 13 26.14 -32.35 -28.21
C GLU A 13 26.34 -30.86 -28.43
N TYR A 14 25.52 -30.02 -27.78
CA TYR A 14 25.69 -28.57 -27.84
C TYR A 14 27.05 -28.12 -27.28
N PHE A 15 27.45 -28.63 -26.12
CA PHE A 15 28.74 -28.25 -25.51
C PHE A 15 29.95 -28.68 -26.35
N MET A 16 29.89 -29.86 -26.98
CA MET A 16 30.92 -30.31 -27.92
C MET A 16 30.98 -29.38 -29.14
N TYR A 17 29.83 -29.11 -29.77
CA TYR A 17 29.74 -28.19 -30.90
C TYR A 17 30.27 -26.80 -30.58
N ALA A 18 29.81 -26.21 -29.46
CA ALA A 18 30.18 -24.86 -29.06
C ALA A 18 31.66 -24.78 -28.65
N LYS A 19 32.22 -25.83 -28.02
CA LYS A 19 33.65 -25.93 -27.73
C LYS A 19 34.48 -25.94 -29.02
N ASP A 20 34.14 -26.78 -29.98
CA ASP A 20 34.91 -26.94 -31.22
C ASP A 20 34.86 -25.69 -32.11
N LYS A 21 33.84 -24.85 -31.92
CA LYS A 21 33.70 -23.52 -32.54
C LYS A 21 34.30 -22.38 -31.71
N TYR A 22 34.96 -22.68 -30.58
CA TYR A 22 35.53 -21.69 -29.64
C TYR A 22 34.49 -20.67 -29.12
N LEU A 23 33.23 -21.10 -28.97
CA LEU A 23 32.12 -20.26 -28.51
C LEU A 23 31.96 -20.25 -26.99
N LEU A 24 32.70 -21.11 -26.28
CA LEU A 24 32.62 -21.26 -24.82
C LEU A 24 33.90 -20.76 -24.15
N ASN A 25 33.87 -19.54 -23.62
CA ASN A 25 35.02 -18.97 -22.90
C ASN A 25 35.31 -19.65 -21.55
N PHE A 26 34.42 -20.53 -21.08
CA PHE A 26 34.46 -21.17 -19.76
C PHE A 26 34.64 -22.70 -19.84
N VAL A 27 34.71 -23.26 -21.05
CA VAL A 27 35.10 -24.65 -21.31
C VAL A 27 36.25 -24.60 -22.31
N PRO A 28 37.50 -24.83 -21.86
CA PRO A 28 38.65 -24.64 -22.73
C PRO A 28 38.63 -25.65 -23.89
N PRO A 29 39.18 -25.32 -25.07
CA PRO A 29 39.18 -26.17 -26.26
C PRO A 29 39.75 -27.58 -26.03
N GLU A 30 40.76 -27.68 -25.17
CA GLU A 30 41.45 -28.90 -24.74
C GLU A 30 40.64 -29.76 -23.75
N ALA A 31 39.47 -29.32 -23.32
CA ALA A 31 38.61 -30.08 -22.42
C ALA A 31 38.20 -31.43 -23.03
N LYS A 32 38.46 -32.51 -22.28
CA LYS A 32 38.12 -33.90 -22.64
C LYS A 32 37.06 -34.47 -21.71
N ASN A 33 36.51 -35.64 -22.07
CA ASN A 33 35.57 -36.40 -21.23
C ASN A 33 34.31 -35.60 -20.78
N ILE A 34 33.78 -34.74 -21.66
CA ILE A 34 32.63 -33.91 -21.35
C ILE A 34 31.40 -34.77 -21.04
N LYS A 35 30.84 -34.60 -19.85
CA LYS A 35 29.66 -35.33 -19.35
C LYS A 35 28.65 -34.41 -18.70
N ILE A 36 27.37 -34.68 -18.96
CA ILE A 36 26.23 -34.00 -18.33
C ILE A 36 25.60 -34.92 -17.29
N CYS A 37 25.45 -34.42 -16.07
CA CYS A 37 24.88 -35.15 -14.93
C CYS A 37 23.82 -34.30 -14.22
N ASN A 38 23.04 -34.92 -13.32
CA ASN A 38 22.08 -34.23 -12.43
C ASN A 38 21.06 -33.32 -13.14
N LEU A 39 20.71 -33.65 -14.40
CA LEU A 39 19.73 -32.88 -15.16
C LEU A 39 18.37 -32.94 -14.48
N SER A 40 17.83 -31.77 -14.18
CA SER A 40 16.52 -31.61 -13.53
C SER A 40 15.76 -30.45 -14.16
N LYS A 41 14.48 -30.66 -14.43
CA LYS A 41 13.57 -29.63 -14.94
C LYS A 41 12.85 -28.94 -13.78
N LYS A 42 12.87 -27.62 -13.74
CA LYS A 42 12.09 -26.82 -12.80
C LYS A 42 10.62 -26.84 -13.23
N ARG A 43 9.74 -27.34 -12.35
CA ARG A 43 8.29 -27.39 -12.61
C ARG A 43 7.66 -26.02 -12.44
N PHE A 44 6.53 -25.78 -13.12
CA PHE A 44 5.68 -24.59 -12.98
C PHE A 44 6.34 -23.25 -13.33
N THR A 45 7.23 -23.26 -14.32
CA THR A 45 7.82 -22.06 -14.92
C THR A 45 7.16 -21.78 -16.28
N VAL A 46 7.06 -20.50 -16.66
CA VAL A 46 6.49 -20.11 -17.96
C VAL A 46 7.39 -20.61 -19.10
N ASN A 47 8.69 -20.41 -18.93
CA ASN A 47 9.75 -20.91 -19.79
C ASN A 47 10.30 -22.22 -19.24
N ASP A 48 10.76 -23.12 -20.12
CA ASP A 48 11.35 -24.38 -19.69
C ASP A 48 12.76 -24.14 -19.11
N VAL A 49 12.90 -24.26 -17.78
CA VAL A 49 14.16 -24.08 -17.05
C VAL A 49 14.70 -25.42 -16.55
N PHE A 50 15.96 -25.70 -16.84
CA PHE A 50 16.69 -26.90 -16.44
C PHE A 50 17.93 -26.53 -15.63
N SER A 51 18.32 -27.39 -14.69
CA SER A 51 19.63 -27.32 -14.04
C SER A 51 20.40 -28.62 -14.25
N PHE A 52 21.72 -28.53 -14.43
CA PHE A 52 22.59 -29.67 -14.70
C PHE A 52 24.01 -29.42 -14.20
N SER A 53 24.79 -30.49 -14.04
CA SER A 53 26.22 -30.44 -13.76
C SER A 53 27.00 -30.80 -15.04
N LEU A 54 27.95 -29.95 -15.43
CA LEU A 54 28.94 -30.23 -16.47
C LEU A 54 30.22 -30.75 -15.81
N LEU A 55 30.69 -31.91 -16.25
CA LEU A 55 31.98 -32.48 -15.87
C LEU A 55 32.89 -32.55 -17.10
N PHE A 56 34.15 -32.18 -16.94
CA PHE A 56 35.16 -32.24 -18.01
C PHE A 56 36.57 -32.25 -17.43
N ASP A 57 37.53 -32.73 -18.21
CA ASP A 57 38.93 -32.87 -17.79
C ASP A 57 39.83 -31.89 -18.56
N VAL A 58 40.71 -31.17 -17.86
CA VAL A 58 41.70 -30.26 -18.45
C VAL A 58 43.06 -30.55 -17.83
N GLY A 59 44.07 -30.85 -18.65
CA GLY A 59 45.42 -31.14 -18.12
C GLY A 59 45.50 -32.32 -17.14
N GLY A 60 44.51 -33.23 -17.16
CA GLY A 60 44.40 -34.35 -16.21
C GLY A 60 43.59 -34.03 -14.93
N GLU A 61 43.20 -32.77 -14.71
CA GLU A 61 42.32 -32.38 -13.61
C GLU A 61 40.85 -32.47 -13.98
N LYS A 62 40.03 -32.99 -13.06
CA LYS A 62 38.58 -33.10 -13.25
C LYS A 62 37.90 -31.84 -12.74
N HIS A 63 37.13 -31.18 -13.59
CA HIS A 63 36.32 -30.02 -13.23
C HIS A 63 34.84 -30.37 -13.18
N LYS A 64 34.13 -29.78 -12.23
CA LYS A 64 32.67 -29.82 -12.14
C LYS A 64 32.11 -28.41 -12.00
N ARG A 65 31.14 -28.07 -12.83
CA ARG A 65 30.42 -26.79 -12.78
C ARG A 65 28.92 -27.02 -12.89
N ASP A 66 28.13 -26.25 -12.15
CA ASP A 66 26.68 -26.35 -12.17
C ASP A 66 26.08 -25.17 -12.93
N TYR A 67 25.16 -25.48 -13.84
CA TYR A 67 24.56 -24.52 -14.75
C TYR A 67 23.04 -24.59 -14.77
N VAL A 68 22.43 -23.51 -15.27
CA VAL A 68 21.01 -23.40 -15.56
C VAL A 68 20.85 -23.12 -17.06
N LEU A 69 20.00 -23.90 -17.71
CA LEU A 69 19.55 -23.71 -19.10
C LEU A 69 18.10 -23.21 -19.07
N LYS A 70 17.83 -22.05 -19.68
CA LYS A 70 16.47 -21.49 -19.84
C LYS A 70 16.13 -21.37 -21.32
N LEU A 71 15.06 -22.04 -21.75
CA LEU A 71 14.57 -22.01 -23.13
C LEU A 71 13.48 -20.94 -23.32
N PHE A 72 13.43 -20.33 -24.50
CA PHE A 72 12.45 -19.30 -24.89
C PHE A 72 11.63 -19.71 -26.13
N PRO A 73 10.79 -20.74 -26.03
CA PRO A 73 10.15 -21.41 -27.19
C PRO A 73 9.16 -20.57 -28.00
N GLN A 74 8.83 -19.35 -27.57
CA GLN A 74 7.84 -18.49 -28.24
C GLN A 74 8.34 -17.07 -28.51
N ASN A 75 9.57 -16.72 -28.10
CA ASN A 75 9.98 -15.32 -28.11
C ASN A 75 11.50 -15.13 -28.05
N GLU A 76 12.16 -15.13 -29.22
CA GLU A 76 13.59 -14.82 -29.36
C GLU A 76 13.93 -13.44 -28.78
N LYS A 77 13.06 -12.44 -28.94
CA LYS A 77 13.27 -11.09 -28.38
C LYS A 77 13.37 -11.12 -26.85
N ASN A 78 12.63 -12.00 -26.17
CA ASN A 78 12.74 -12.13 -24.72
C ASN A 78 14.05 -12.80 -24.29
N CYS A 79 14.54 -13.76 -25.07
CA CYS A 79 15.88 -14.35 -24.86
C CYS A 79 16.95 -13.27 -24.93
N GLU A 80 16.90 -12.43 -25.97
CA GLU A 80 17.81 -11.30 -26.15
C GLU A 80 17.75 -10.30 -25.00
N LYS A 81 16.54 -9.87 -24.63
CA LYS A 81 16.31 -8.92 -23.53
C LYS A 81 16.90 -9.43 -22.22
N GLU A 82 16.60 -10.67 -21.84
CA GLU A 82 17.08 -11.24 -20.58
C GLU A 82 18.60 -11.42 -20.57
N TYR A 83 19.19 -11.89 -21.68
CA TYR A 83 20.64 -11.99 -21.82
C TYR A 83 21.34 -10.63 -21.64
N MET A 84 20.86 -9.60 -22.35
CA MET A 84 21.46 -8.26 -22.33
C MET A 84 21.34 -7.62 -20.93
N ILE A 85 20.21 -7.81 -20.25
CA ILE A 85 20.01 -7.30 -18.89
C ILE A 85 20.91 -8.02 -17.88
N LEU A 86 20.98 -9.35 -17.91
CA LEU A 86 21.87 -10.09 -17.01
C LEU A 86 23.33 -9.66 -17.19
N LYS A 87 23.80 -9.56 -18.44
CA LYS A 87 25.16 -9.12 -18.76
C LYS A 87 25.43 -7.70 -18.24
N LEU A 88 24.50 -6.77 -18.46
CA LEU A 88 24.58 -5.40 -17.93
C LEU A 88 24.67 -5.38 -16.40
N LEU A 89 23.82 -6.15 -15.73
CA LEU A 89 23.75 -6.19 -14.27
C LEU A 89 25.03 -6.80 -13.66
N ASN A 90 25.60 -7.82 -14.29
CA ASN A 90 26.92 -8.34 -13.92
C ASN A 90 28.01 -7.26 -14.02
N LEU A 91 28.03 -6.46 -15.10
CA LEU A 91 29.00 -5.35 -15.28
C LEU A 91 28.83 -4.25 -14.22
N GLU A 92 27.60 -3.97 -13.79
CA GLU A 92 27.29 -2.99 -12.73
C GLU A 92 27.47 -3.54 -11.31
N ARG A 93 27.93 -4.79 -11.19
CA ARG A 93 28.12 -5.52 -9.93
C ARG A 93 26.82 -5.66 -9.12
N VAL A 94 25.71 -5.86 -9.83
CA VAL A 94 24.45 -6.34 -9.22
C VAL A 94 24.51 -7.85 -9.16
N LEU A 95 24.11 -8.43 -8.03
CA LEU A 95 24.13 -9.88 -7.83
C LEU A 95 23.00 -10.55 -8.62
N VAL A 96 23.38 -11.05 -9.80
CA VAL A 96 22.55 -11.88 -10.68
C VAL A 96 23.37 -13.09 -11.14
N PRO A 97 22.73 -14.21 -11.55
CA PRO A 97 23.46 -15.33 -12.14
C PRO A 97 24.33 -14.86 -13.30
N GLN A 98 25.58 -15.29 -13.33
CA GLN A 98 26.47 -14.95 -14.44
C GLN A 98 25.96 -15.63 -15.72
N VAL A 99 25.53 -14.82 -16.68
CA VAL A 99 25.11 -15.31 -17.98
C VAL A 99 26.32 -15.61 -18.85
N LEU A 100 26.38 -16.83 -19.39
CA LEU A 100 27.55 -17.35 -20.09
C LEU A 100 27.31 -17.47 -21.59
N VAL A 101 26.12 -17.93 -21.97
CA VAL A 101 25.78 -18.19 -23.37
C VAL A 101 24.39 -17.66 -23.69
N ARG A 102 24.26 -17.12 -24.90
CA ARG A 102 23.00 -16.92 -25.61
C ARG A 102 23.12 -17.63 -26.96
N GLU A 103 22.22 -18.56 -27.21
CA GLU A 103 22.09 -19.23 -28.50
C GLU A 103 20.71 -18.94 -29.07
N ILE A 104 20.69 -18.47 -30.31
CA ILE A 104 19.46 -18.17 -31.05
C ILE A 104 19.12 -19.29 -32.04
N ASP A 105 20.12 -20.10 -32.44
CA ASP A 105 19.89 -21.25 -33.29
C ASP A 105 19.06 -22.31 -32.54
N CYS A 106 17.86 -22.55 -33.08
CA CYS A 106 16.92 -23.50 -32.55
C CYS A 106 17.30 -24.97 -32.83
N LYS A 107 18.40 -25.23 -33.55
CA LYS A 107 18.83 -26.58 -33.96
C LYS A 107 18.99 -27.57 -32.80
N PHE A 108 19.41 -27.11 -31.62
CA PHE A 108 19.76 -28.01 -30.49
C PHE A 108 18.57 -28.36 -29.59
N PHE A 109 17.73 -27.37 -29.27
CA PHE A 109 16.63 -27.56 -28.30
C PHE A 109 15.26 -27.13 -28.86
N GLY A 110 15.17 -26.80 -30.14
CA GLY A 110 13.95 -26.33 -30.78
C GLY A 110 13.49 -24.94 -30.31
N ALA A 111 14.36 -24.17 -29.66
CA ALA A 111 14.08 -22.83 -29.13
C ALA A 111 15.39 -22.07 -28.86
N PRO A 112 15.39 -20.72 -28.92
CA PRO A 112 16.48 -19.90 -28.38
C PRO A 112 16.65 -20.15 -26.89
N PHE A 113 17.87 -20.01 -26.37
CA PHE A 113 18.17 -20.29 -24.97
C PHE A 113 19.33 -19.50 -24.41
N ILE A 114 19.36 -19.42 -23.08
CA ILE A 114 20.49 -18.91 -22.32
C ILE A 114 21.03 -19.99 -21.39
N ILE A 115 22.36 -20.02 -21.23
CA ILE A 115 23.05 -20.78 -20.19
C ILE A 115 23.69 -19.80 -19.22
N MET A 116 23.46 -20.02 -17.93
CA MET A 116 24.00 -19.20 -16.84
C MET A 116 24.51 -20.09 -15.71
N GLU A 117 25.37 -19.54 -14.87
CA GLU A 117 25.81 -20.20 -13.64
C GLU A 117 24.64 -20.48 -12.69
N LYS A 118 24.69 -21.63 -12.03
CA LYS A 118 23.75 -21.95 -10.97
C LYS A 118 24.22 -21.32 -9.65
N VAL A 119 23.40 -20.45 -9.07
CA VAL A 119 23.64 -19.87 -7.75
C VAL A 119 23.29 -20.90 -6.66
N ASP A 120 24.23 -21.20 -5.77
CA ASP A 120 23.98 -22.03 -4.59
C ASP A 120 23.34 -21.21 -3.47
N GLY A 121 22.21 -21.68 -2.95
CA GLY A 121 21.46 -20.98 -1.91
C GLY A 121 20.00 -21.41 -1.80
N VAL A 122 19.24 -20.66 -1.00
CA VAL A 122 17.85 -20.96 -0.65
C VAL A 122 16.94 -19.84 -1.15
N PRO A 123 15.74 -20.14 -1.70
CA PRO A 123 14.77 -19.11 -2.04
C PRO A 123 14.47 -18.19 -0.86
N PHE A 124 14.46 -16.87 -1.10
CA PHE A 124 14.36 -15.85 -0.05
C PHE A 124 13.15 -16.06 0.86
N LYS A 125 11.98 -16.39 0.29
CA LYS A 125 10.78 -16.71 1.09
C LYS A 125 11.03 -17.85 2.07
N LYS A 126 11.71 -18.91 1.63
CA LYS A 126 12.00 -20.08 2.47
C LYS A 126 13.01 -19.70 3.55
N TYR A 127 14.08 -18.98 3.19
CA TYR A 127 15.08 -18.48 4.15
C TYR A 127 14.44 -17.60 5.22
N LEU A 128 13.58 -16.66 4.82
CA LEU A 128 12.91 -15.73 5.74
C LEU A 128 12.01 -16.44 6.76
N ASN A 129 11.46 -17.60 6.40
CA ASN A 129 10.64 -18.43 7.28
C ASN A 129 11.45 -19.42 8.13
N SER A 130 12.73 -19.66 7.83
CA SER A 130 13.59 -20.56 8.61
C SER A 130 14.40 -19.85 9.70
N VAL A 131 14.41 -18.52 9.73
CA VAL A 131 15.18 -17.72 10.69
C VAL A 131 14.30 -17.06 11.75
N ASP A 132 14.91 -16.71 12.87
CA ASP A 132 14.30 -15.92 13.94
C ASP A 132 14.02 -14.48 13.48
N GLU A 133 13.48 -13.65 14.38
CA GLU A 133 13.12 -12.29 14.02
C GLU A 133 14.34 -11.42 13.69
N ASN A 134 15.45 -11.60 14.40
CA ASN A 134 16.68 -10.82 14.15
C ASN A 134 17.33 -11.23 12.82
N GLY A 135 17.37 -12.52 12.51
CA GLY A 135 17.80 -13.01 11.20
C GLY A 135 16.92 -12.49 10.07
N ALA A 136 15.60 -12.47 10.27
CA ALA A 136 14.66 -11.92 9.29
C ALA A 136 14.90 -10.43 9.03
N ARG A 137 15.18 -9.63 10.07
CA ARG A 137 15.56 -8.22 9.91
C ARG A 137 16.84 -8.05 9.11
N ARG A 138 17.91 -8.77 9.48
CA ARG A 138 19.20 -8.70 8.77
C ARG A 138 19.09 -9.00 7.28
N VAL A 139 18.39 -10.07 6.90
CA VAL A 139 18.24 -10.43 5.48
C VAL A 139 17.33 -9.43 4.73
N ILE A 140 16.33 -8.85 5.40
CA ILE A 140 15.50 -7.77 4.83
C ILE A 140 16.31 -6.50 4.60
N GLU A 141 17.22 -6.13 5.51
CA GLU A 141 18.13 -5.01 5.29
C GLU A 141 19.07 -5.25 4.11
N ARG A 142 19.61 -6.47 3.98
CA ARG A 142 20.40 -6.87 2.80
C ARG A 142 19.57 -6.77 1.52
N PHE A 143 18.31 -7.19 1.56
CA PHE A 143 17.38 -7.08 0.44
C PHE A 143 17.13 -5.63 0.04
N ALA A 144 16.92 -4.72 1.01
CA ALA A 144 16.79 -3.29 0.74
C ALA A 144 18.04 -2.72 0.06
N CYS A 145 19.24 -3.09 0.54
CA CYS A 145 20.49 -2.68 -0.10
C CYS A 145 20.63 -3.22 -1.54
N ALA A 146 20.23 -4.47 -1.78
CA ALA A 146 20.27 -5.07 -3.11
C ALA A 146 19.34 -4.33 -4.10
N LEU A 147 18.13 -3.96 -3.65
CA LEU A 147 17.19 -3.16 -4.44
C LEU A 147 17.72 -1.75 -4.71
N LEU A 148 18.31 -1.09 -3.71
CA LEU A 148 18.96 0.22 -3.91
C LEU A 148 20.07 0.13 -4.97
N LYS A 149 20.90 -0.90 -4.89
CA LYS A 149 21.98 -1.14 -5.86
C LYS A 149 21.44 -1.35 -7.29
N LEU A 150 20.33 -2.07 -7.44
CA LEU A 150 19.63 -2.20 -8.73
C LEU A 150 19.14 -0.83 -9.23
N HIS A 151 18.49 -0.04 -8.38
CA HIS A 151 17.91 1.24 -8.77
C HIS A 151 18.97 2.31 -9.09
N GLU A 152 20.22 2.10 -8.68
CA GLU A 152 21.35 2.98 -8.98
C GLU A 152 22.11 2.64 -10.26
N VAL A 153 21.79 1.50 -10.89
CA VAL A 153 22.42 1.04 -12.14
C VAL A 153 22.38 2.13 -13.22
N LYS A 154 23.54 2.42 -13.83
CA LYS A 154 23.67 3.41 -14.90
C LYS A 154 23.25 2.83 -16.26
N TRP A 155 21.99 2.41 -16.37
CA TRP A 155 21.46 1.67 -17.53
C TRP A 155 21.54 2.44 -18.86
N LYS A 156 21.42 3.77 -18.83
CA LYS A 156 21.46 4.62 -20.04
C LYS A 156 22.74 4.46 -20.87
N LYS A 157 23.87 4.12 -20.26
CA LYS A 157 25.16 3.97 -20.96
C LYS A 157 25.24 2.75 -21.88
N TYR A 158 24.27 1.84 -21.80
CA TYR A 158 24.25 0.58 -22.55
C TYR A 158 23.27 0.60 -23.73
N GLU A 159 22.64 1.75 -24.03
CA GLU A 159 21.80 1.97 -25.22
C GLU A 159 20.77 0.85 -25.51
N LEU A 160 20.08 0.39 -24.47
CA LEU A 160 19.12 -0.70 -24.57
C LEU A 160 17.83 -0.25 -25.29
N LYS A 161 17.81 -0.38 -26.61
CA LYS A 161 16.71 0.07 -27.50
C LYS A 161 15.33 -0.52 -27.19
N PHE A 162 15.26 -1.63 -26.46
CA PHE A 162 14.00 -2.26 -26.08
C PHE A 162 13.38 -1.71 -24.79
N LEU A 163 14.07 -0.81 -24.08
CA LEU A 163 13.54 -0.13 -22.91
C LEU A 163 12.86 1.17 -23.36
N GLU A 164 11.57 1.27 -23.10
CA GLU A 164 10.80 2.47 -23.39
C GLU A 164 11.07 3.51 -22.29
N ILE A 165 11.61 4.67 -22.68
CA ILE A 165 11.82 5.79 -21.77
C ILE A 165 10.50 6.54 -21.66
N PRO A 166 9.97 6.78 -20.44
CA PRO A 166 8.75 7.57 -20.29
C PRO A 166 8.90 8.98 -20.86
N GLU A 167 7.85 9.47 -21.51
CA GLU A 167 7.84 10.74 -22.28
C GLU A 167 8.05 11.98 -21.40
N ASP A 168 7.49 11.96 -20.19
CA ASP A 168 7.64 13.02 -19.19
C ASP A 168 7.80 12.43 -17.77
N ASP A 169 8.03 13.29 -16.78
CA ASP A 169 8.20 12.90 -15.37
C ASP A 169 6.94 12.22 -14.78
N TYR A 170 5.76 12.37 -15.38
CA TYR A 170 4.49 11.86 -14.85
C TYR A 170 4.02 10.59 -15.55
N ALA A 171 4.48 10.35 -16.77
CA ALA A 171 4.02 9.30 -17.67
C ALA A 171 4.06 7.92 -17.00
N TYR A 172 5.11 7.63 -16.21
CA TYR A 172 5.20 6.33 -15.52
C TYR A 172 4.15 6.17 -14.40
N ALA A 173 3.83 7.25 -13.66
CA ALA A 173 2.76 7.23 -12.68
C ALA A 173 1.39 7.08 -13.37
N GLU A 174 1.15 7.81 -14.46
CA GLU A 174 -0.09 7.69 -15.24
C GLU A 174 -0.28 6.28 -15.81
N LYS A 175 0.79 5.62 -16.25
CA LYS A 175 0.80 4.20 -16.66
C LYS A 175 0.36 3.24 -15.54
N GLN A 176 0.33 3.66 -14.28
CA GLN A 176 -0.19 2.81 -13.20
C GLN A 176 -1.73 2.78 -13.12
N VAL A 177 -2.41 3.71 -13.80
CA VAL A 177 -3.87 3.78 -13.93
C VAL A 177 -4.40 2.79 -14.98
N PHE A 178 -3.50 2.15 -15.74
CA PHE A 178 -3.70 1.41 -17.00
C PHE A 178 -4.63 0.18 -16.97
N TRP A 179 -5.16 -0.22 -15.80
CA TRP A 179 -6.14 -1.31 -15.73
C TRP A 179 -7.50 -0.96 -16.36
N GLU A 180 -7.77 0.33 -16.63
CA GLU A 180 -8.89 0.75 -17.48
C GLU A 180 -8.71 0.37 -18.96
N GLN A 181 -7.49 0.03 -19.43
CA GLN A 181 -7.24 -0.29 -20.84
C GLN A 181 -7.13 -1.80 -21.11
N GLU A 182 -6.55 -2.60 -20.21
CA GLU A 182 -6.46 -4.06 -20.39
C GLU A 182 -7.69 -4.84 -19.88
N LEU A 183 -8.34 -4.37 -18.82
CA LEU A 183 -9.53 -5.03 -18.23
C LEU A 183 -10.63 -4.03 -17.82
N PRO A 184 -11.05 -3.09 -18.70
CA PRO A 184 -12.04 -2.05 -18.38
C PRO A 184 -13.32 -2.62 -17.76
N ASP A 185 -13.82 -3.70 -18.35
CA ASP A 185 -15.02 -4.38 -17.92
C ASP A 185 -14.89 -5.00 -16.53
N TYR A 186 -13.72 -5.54 -16.20
CA TYR A 186 -13.48 -6.17 -14.90
C TYR A 186 -13.41 -5.10 -13.80
N VAL A 187 -12.63 -4.04 -14.02
CA VAL A 187 -12.46 -2.96 -13.04
C VAL A 187 -13.79 -2.28 -12.73
N ASN A 188 -14.56 -1.95 -13.78
CA ASN A 188 -15.86 -1.28 -13.65
C ASN A 188 -16.93 -2.19 -13.04
N LYS A 189 -17.12 -3.42 -13.56
CA LYS A 189 -18.17 -4.33 -13.06
C LYS A 189 -17.89 -4.85 -11.65
N LYS A 190 -16.63 -4.87 -11.19
CA LYS A 190 -16.25 -5.48 -9.90
C LYS A 190 -16.04 -4.46 -8.78
N GLY A 191 -16.19 -3.16 -9.02
CA GLY A 191 -16.18 -2.15 -7.95
C GLY A 191 -14.79 -1.70 -7.49
N PHE A 192 -13.81 -1.70 -8.40
CA PHE A 192 -12.49 -1.10 -8.16
C PHE A 192 -12.39 0.36 -8.62
N LYS A 193 -13.46 0.91 -9.23
CA LYS A 193 -13.50 2.27 -9.78
C LYS A 193 -12.99 3.35 -8.81
N TRP A 194 -13.38 3.29 -7.55
CA TRP A 194 -12.90 4.25 -6.53
C TRP A 194 -11.37 4.24 -6.37
N ALA A 195 -10.71 3.09 -6.56
CA ALA A 195 -9.28 2.94 -6.41
C ALA A 195 -8.53 3.42 -7.66
N THR A 196 -9.09 3.15 -8.85
CA THR A 196 -8.53 3.65 -10.11
C THR A 196 -8.72 5.17 -10.24
N ASP A 197 -9.86 5.71 -9.83
CA ASP A 197 -10.10 7.16 -9.75
C ASP A 197 -9.09 7.82 -8.79
N TRP A 198 -8.78 7.19 -7.64
CA TRP A 198 -7.74 7.67 -6.72
C TRP A 198 -6.35 7.68 -7.37
N LEU A 199 -5.96 6.63 -8.10
CA LEU A 199 -4.69 6.60 -8.83
C LEU A 199 -4.63 7.68 -9.91
N LYS A 200 -5.70 7.83 -10.69
CA LYS A 200 -5.80 8.85 -11.75
C LYS A 200 -5.64 10.25 -11.20
N PHE A 201 -6.34 10.57 -10.11
CA PHE A 201 -6.27 11.87 -9.46
C PHE A 201 -4.91 12.19 -8.85
N ASN A 202 -4.13 11.18 -8.47
CA ASN A 202 -2.84 11.37 -7.82
C ASN A 202 -1.63 11.16 -8.74
N ALA A 203 -1.80 10.62 -9.95
CA ALA A 203 -0.70 10.35 -10.87
C ALA A 203 0.13 11.61 -11.20
N ARG A 204 -0.53 12.68 -11.68
CA ARG A 204 0.11 13.98 -12.00
C ARG A 204 0.66 14.75 -10.79
N LYS A 205 0.51 14.22 -9.56
CA LYS A 205 1.10 14.81 -8.34
C LYS A 205 2.39 14.13 -7.92
N ASN A 206 2.78 13.08 -8.62
CA ASN A 206 3.88 12.19 -8.27
C ASN A 206 4.86 12.06 -9.45
N PRO A 207 5.61 13.14 -9.77
CA PRO A 207 6.63 13.09 -10.80
C PRO A 207 7.77 12.14 -10.39
N CYS A 208 8.33 11.44 -11.36
CA CYS A 208 9.53 10.65 -11.25
C CYS A 208 10.73 11.46 -11.77
N HIS A 209 11.54 11.99 -10.86
CA HIS A 209 12.71 12.79 -11.21
C HIS A 209 13.92 11.95 -11.65
N ARG A 210 13.87 10.63 -11.43
CA ARG A 210 14.95 9.72 -11.78
C ARG A 210 14.41 8.34 -12.10
N TYR A 211 14.36 8.02 -13.39
CA TYR A 211 14.03 6.69 -13.87
C TYR A 211 15.18 5.70 -13.66
N SER A 212 14.82 4.52 -13.17
CA SER A 212 15.71 3.41 -12.85
C SER A 212 15.28 2.16 -13.63
N LEU A 213 16.18 1.16 -13.71
CA LEU A 213 15.75 -0.19 -14.06
C LEU A 213 14.83 -0.69 -12.95
N VAL A 214 13.65 -1.15 -13.34
CA VAL A 214 12.67 -1.75 -12.45
C VAL A 214 12.38 -3.17 -12.92
N ARG A 215 12.30 -4.09 -11.98
CA ARG A 215 12.14 -5.52 -12.23
C ARG A 215 10.68 -5.93 -12.35
N ARG A 216 9.79 -5.27 -11.59
CA ARG A 216 8.34 -5.48 -11.52
C ARG A 216 7.86 -6.82 -10.97
N ASP A 217 8.71 -7.85 -10.94
CA ASP A 217 8.43 -9.12 -10.28
C ASP A 217 9.26 -9.32 -9.00
N MET A 218 8.73 -8.79 -7.89
CA MET A 218 9.31 -8.89 -6.55
C MET A 218 8.80 -10.10 -5.74
N ASN A 219 8.41 -11.18 -6.42
CA ASN A 219 8.10 -12.43 -5.75
C ASN A 219 9.33 -12.95 -4.99
N LEU A 220 9.21 -13.19 -3.69
CA LEU A 220 10.33 -13.63 -2.84
C LEU A 220 10.88 -15.02 -3.19
N ASN A 221 10.29 -15.76 -4.13
CA ASN A 221 10.89 -16.99 -4.65
C ASN A 221 11.86 -16.75 -5.81
N ASN A 222 11.86 -15.54 -6.38
CA ASN A 222 12.74 -15.13 -7.48
C ASN A 222 14.04 -14.49 -6.98
N PHE A 223 14.31 -14.65 -5.68
CA PHE A 223 15.55 -14.27 -5.04
C PHE A 223 16.17 -15.48 -4.35
N ILE A 224 17.48 -15.63 -4.47
CA ILE A 224 18.26 -16.66 -3.77
C ILE A 224 19.10 -15.97 -2.70
N VAL A 225 19.04 -16.52 -1.49
CA VAL A 225 19.88 -16.11 -0.36
C VAL A 225 21.00 -17.13 -0.24
N THR A 226 22.24 -16.68 -0.37
CA THR A 226 23.43 -17.52 -0.18
C THR A 226 23.68 -17.77 1.31
N LYS A 227 24.69 -18.60 1.62
CA LYS A 227 25.13 -18.81 3.00
C LYS A 227 25.61 -17.51 3.66
N ASP A 228 26.25 -16.65 2.87
CA ASP A 228 26.78 -15.33 3.29
C ASP A 228 25.73 -14.22 3.23
N ILE A 229 24.44 -14.58 3.18
CA ILE A 229 23.27 -13.69 3.14
C ILE A 229 23.24 -12.69 1.97
N ASP A 230 23.97 -13.01 0.90
CA ASP A 230 23.90 -12.28 -0.37
C ASP A 230 22.60 -12.60 -1.10
N ILE A 231 22.04 -11.59 -1.78
CA ILE A 231 20.75 -11.68 -2.45
C ILE A 231 20.96 -11.69 -3.96
N PHE A 232 20.81 -12.86 -4.58
CA PHE A 232 20.83 -12.99 -6.03
C PHE A 232 19.43 -12.83 -6.62
N MET A 233 19.29 -11.97 -7.63
CA MET A 233 18.02 -11.72 -8.32
C MET A 233 17.94 -12.58 -9.60
N LEU A 234 16.93 -13.45 -9.68
CA LEU A 234 16.73 -14.38 -10.82
C LEU A 234 15.77 -13.79 -11.85
N ASP A 235 15.39 -14.47 -12.93
CA ASP A 235 14.19 -14.17 -13.76
C ASP A 235 13.90 -12.68 -14.12
N TRP A 236 14.37 -12.21 -15.28
CA TRP A 236 14.30 -10.79 -15.68
C TRP A 236 13.30 -10.50 -16.80
N GLU A 237 12.26 -11.33 -16.93
CA GLU A 237 11.28 -11.26 -18.02
C GLU A 237 10.48 -9.95 -18.09
N TRP A 238 10.23 -9.31 -16.94
CA TRP A 238 9.35 -8.13 -16.81
C TRP A 238 10.10 -6.82 -16.57
N VAL A 239 11.41 -6.83 -16.83
CA VAL A 239 12.27 -5.66 -16.69
C VAL A 239 11.76 -4.49 -17.55
N ASP A 240 11.78 -3.31 -16.96
CA ASP A 240 11.28 -2.07 -17.55
C ASP A 240 12.11 -0.88 -17.03
N VAL A 241 11.86 0.31 -17.56
CA VAL A 241 12.36 1.58 -17.01
C VAL A 241 11.22 2.31 -16.33
N GLY A 242 11.43 2.73 -15.09
CA GLY A 242 10.36 3.31 -14.30
C GLY A 242 10.80 3.93 -12.98
N ASP A 243 9.81 4.39 -12.23
CA ASP A 243 10.04 4.89 -10.88
C ASP A 243 10.44 3.73 -9.97
N PRO A 244 11.60 3.78 -9.29
CA PRO A 244 12.08 2.69 -8.44
C PRO A 244 11.12 2.32 -7.31
N LEU A 245 10.22 3.24 -6.91
CA LEU A 245 9.25 2.97 -5.86
C LEU A 245 8.18 1.95 -6.26
N ILE A 246 8.01 1.63 -7.56
CA ILE A 246 7.15 0.54 -8.00
C ILE A 246 7.64 -0.81 -7.45
N ASP A 247 8.96 -1.03 -7.49
CA ASP A 247 9.63 -2.23 -7.03
C ASP A 247 9.61 -2.30 -5.50
N VAL A 248 9.81 -1.16 -4.84
CA VAL A 248 9.63 -1.02 -3.37
C VAL A 248 8.20 -1.37 -2.98
N GLY A 249 7.20 -0.92 -3.75
CA GLY A 249 5.79 -1.22 -3.52
C GLY A 249 5.49 -2.71 -3.61
N TYR A 250 6.00 -3.41 -4.63
CA TYR A 250 5.81 -4.86 -4.75
C TYR A 250 6.56 -5.64 -3.66
N ALA A 251 7.79 -5.23 -3.34
CA ALA A 251 8.58 -5.82 -2.28
C ALA A 251 7.87 -5.72 -0.92
N TYR A 252 7.32 -4.54 -0.59
CA TYR A 252 6.57 -4.32 0.64
C TYR A 252 5.42 -5.32 0.81
N HIS A 253 4.55 -5.46 -0.20
CA HIS A 253 3.41 -6.38 -0.10
C HIS A 253 3.86 -7.84 -0.06
N ASN A 254 4.87 -8.22 -0.84
CA ASN A 254 5.40 -9.59 -0.82
C ASN A 254 6.01 -9.96 0.55
N ILE A 255 6.79 -9.07 1.17
CA ILE A 255 7.33 -9.27 2.54
C ILE A 255 6.21 -9.34 3.56
N LYS A 256 5.23 -8.43 3.48
CA LYS A 256 4.07 -8.41 4.37
C LYS A 256 3.29 -9.72 4.35
N HIS A 257 3.23 -10.39 3.20
CA HIS A 257 2.54 -11.66 3.01
C HIS A 257 3.44 -12.90 3.14
N ALA A 258 4.74 -12.75 3.41
CA ALA A 258 5.72 -13.84 3.40
C ALA A 258 5.51 -14.87 4.52
N PHE A 259 4.93 -14.46 5.66
CA PHE A 259 4.77 -15.27 6.87
C PHE A 259 3.39 -15.92 7.02
N GLY A 260 2.63 -15.97 5.92
CA GLY A 260 1.27 -16.50 5.89
C GLY A 260 0.21 -15.50 6.35
N VAL A 261 -1.03 -15.75 5.93
CA VAL A 261 -2.16 -14.81 6.09
C VAL A 261 -2.43 -14.45 7.55
N ARG A 262 -2.33 -15.42 8.47
CA ARG A 262 -2.56 -15.20 9.91
C ARG A 262 -1.55 -14.26 10.57
N ASN A 263 -0.35 -14.13 10.00
CA ASN A 263 0.74 -13.32 10.55
C ASN A 263 0.91 -11.96 9.87
N ILE A 264 0.04 -11.61 8.91
CA ILE A 264 0.10 -10.33 8.19
C ILE A 264 0.13 -9.16 9.20
N ASN A 265 -0.82 -9.12 10.14
CA ASN A 265 -0.95 -8.02 11.11
C ASN A 265 0.05 -8.09 12.28
N LYS A 266 0.87 -9.14 12.37
CA LYS A 266 1.88 -9.33 13.41
C LYS A 266 3.27 -9.16 12.81
N LYS A 267 3.89 -10.28 12.41
CA LYS A 267 5.25 -10.33 11.84
C LYS A 267 5.32 -9.66 10.47
N GLY A 268 4.30 -9.82 9.62
CA GLY A 268 4.27 -9.31 8.24
C GLY A 268 4.44 -7.79 8.16
N ILE A 269 3.53 -7.02 8.76
CA ILE A 269 3.61 -5.55 8.78
C ILE A 269 4.92 -5.08 9.42
N LYS A 270 5.33 -5.68 10.53
CA LYS A 270 6.58 -5.32 11.22
C LYS A 270 7.80 -5.44 10.30
N MET A 271 7.91 -6.56 9.58
CA MET A 271 9.02 -6.83 8.65
C MET A 271 8.93 -5.94 7.40
N ALA A 272 7.74 -5.72 6.85
CA ALA A 272 7.55 -4.86 5.69
C ALA A 272 7.82 -3.38 6.01
N SER A 273 7.44 -2.89 7.19
CA SER A 273 7.79 -1.55 7.67
C SER A 273 9.30 -1.40 7.90
N HIS A 274 9.95 -2.46 8.41
CA HIS A 274 11.41 -2.48 8.58
C HIS A 274 12.13 -2.42 7.23
N PHE A 275 11.65 -3.16 6.21
CA PHE A 275 12.13 -3.04 4.84
C PHE A 275 12.03 -1.60 4.31
N LEU A 276 10.84 -0.96 4.42
CA LEU A 276 10.66 0.40 3.95
C LEU A 276 11.63 1.36 4.64
N LYS A 277 11.75 1.26 5.97
CA LYS A 277 12.69 2.08 6.75
C LYS A 277 14.12 1.91 6.23
N ALA A 278 14.60 0.67 6.12
CA ALA A 278 15.94 0.36 5.66
C ALA A 278 16.21 0.89 4.24
N TYR A 279 15.24 0.77 3.33
CA TYR A 279 15.35 1.29 1.97
C TYR A 279 15.38 2.84 1.98
N THR A 280 14.48 3.49 2.73
CA THR A 280 14.38 4.95 2.76
C THR A 280 15.56 5.64 3.43
N GLU A 281 16.12 5.04 4.48
CA GLU A 281 17.25 5.63 5.22
C GLU A 281 18.57 5.48 4.46
N LYS A 282 18.74 4.41 3.70
CA LYS A 282 19.96 4.13 2.92
C LYS A 282 19.89 4.65 1.48
N ALA A 283 18.74 5.16 1.05
CA ALA A 283 18.60 5.74 -0.28
C ALA A 283 19.52 6.96 -0.42
N THR A 284 20.23 7.03 -1.56
CA THR A 284 21.08 8.18 -1.88
C THR A 284 20.31 9.47 -2.13
N HIS A 285 18.99 9.37 -2.33
CA HIS A 285 18.09 10.49 -2.60
C HIS A 285 16.91 10.49 -1.63
N LYS A 286 16.42 11.68 -1.30
CA LYS A 286 15.26 11.84 -0.43
C LYS A 286 14.01 11.29 -1.12
N ILE A 287 13.41 10.26 -0.53
CA ILE A 287 12.15 9.68 -1.02
C ILE A 287 10.98 10.55 -0.57
N ASN A 288 10.16 10.99 -1.53
CA ASN A 288 8.91 11.69 -1.23
C ASN A 288 7.88 10.73 -0.62
N PRO A 289 7.41 10.95 0.61
CA PRO A 289 6.43 10.06 1.26
C PRO A 289 5.11 9.92 0.49
N ALA A 290 4.66 10.99 -0.20
CA ALA A 290 3.44 10.95 -1.00
C ALA A 290 3.59 10.03 -2.22
N THR A 291 4.77 10.06 -2.86
CA THR A 291 5.11 9.21 -4.00
C THR A 291 5.27 7.75 -3.57
N LEU A 292 5.92 7.50 -2.43
CA LEU A 292 5.98 6.15 -1.86
C LEU A 292 4.57 5.61 -1.55
N LYS A 293 3.69 6.44 -0.96
CA LYS A 293 2.30 6.07 -0.69
C LYS A 293 1.53 5.77 -1.98
N TYR A 294 1.75 6.56 -3.03
CA TYR A 294 1.16 6.33 -4.35
C TYR A 294 1.54 4.96 -4.91
N TYR A 295 2.83 4.61 -4.93
CA TYR A 295 3.27 3.32 -5.47
C TYR A 295 2.89 2.14 -4.58
N LEU A 296 2.88 2.29 -3.24
CA LEU A 296 2.34 1.28 -2.34
C LEU A 296 0.85 1.00 -2.59
N PHE A 297 0.08 2.04 -2.92
CA PHE A 297 -1.32 1.90 -3.31
C PHE A 297 -1.44 1.21 -4.68
N SER A 298 -0.70 1.68 -5.69
CA SER A 298 -0.70 1.11 -7.04
C SER A 298 -0.40 -0.40 -7.04
N THR A 299 0.70 -0.81 -6.41
CA THR A 299 1.11 -2.22 -6.36
C THR A 299 0.12 -3.07 -5.57
N GLY A 300 -0.42 -2.53 -4.47
CA GLY A 300 -1.43 -3.20 -3.66
C GLY A 300 -2.74 -3.40 -4.42
N LEU A 301 -3.14 -2.42 -5.23
CA LEU A 301 -4.32 -2.52 -6.09
C LEU A 301 -4.14 -3.58 -7.17
N ARG A 302 -3.00 -3.60 -7.86
CA ARG A 302 -2.68 -4.64 -8.85
C ARG A 302 -2.79 -6.03 -8.24
N GLU A 303 -2.18 -6.22 -7.07
CA GLU A 303 -2.22 -7.49 -6.38
C GLU A 303 -3.65 -7.87 -5.95
N ALA A 304 -4.44 -6.92 -5.47
CA ALA A 304 -5.83 -7.13 -5.10
C ALA A 304 -6.71 -7.56 -6.29
N ILE A 305 -6.55 -6.89 -7.44
CA ILE A 305 -7.26 -7.23 -8.70
C ILE A 305 -6.89 -8.66 -9.12
N TYR A 306 -5.59 -8.98 -9.16
CA TYR A 306 -5.11 -10.30 -9.56
C TYR A 306 -5.61 -11.41 -8.64
N LEU A 307 -5.56 -11.21 -7.31
CA LEU A 307 -6.04 -12.19 -6.33
C LEU A 307 -7.56 -12.41 -6.42
N ARG A 308 -8.33 -11.34 -6.69
CA ARG A 308 -9.77 -11.46 -6.90
C ARG A 308 -10.08 -12.22 -8.19
N TYR A 309 -9.35 -11.92 -9.26
CA TYR A 309 -9.48 -12.65 -10.53
C TYR A 309 -9.20 -14.15 -10.34
N LEU A 310 -8.08 -14.51 -9.69
CA LEU A 310 -7.76 -15.91 -9.40
C LEU A 310 -8.84 -16.60 -8.55
N LYS A 311 -9.35 -15.91 -7.53
CA LYS A 311 -10.46 -16.41 -6.69
C LYS A 311 -11.70 -16.73 -7.53
N GLU A 312 -12.09 -15.86 -8.44
CA GLU A 312 -13.28 -16.06 -9.29
C GLU A 312 -13.07 -17.20 -10.32
N GLN A 313 -11.87 -17.34 -10.89
CA GLN A 313 -11.53 -18.47 -11.76
C GLN A 313 -11.65 -19.82 -11.02
N ILE A 314 -11.28 -19.84 -9.75
CA ILE A 314 -11.43 -21.00 -8.86
C ILE A 314 -12.90 -21.32 -8.61
N GLU A 315 -13.74 -20.31 -8.37
CA GLU A 315 -15.18 -20.49 -8.12
C GLU A 315 -15.94 -21.05 -9.34
N ASN A 316 -15.50 -20.72 -10.57
CA ASN A 316 -16.17 -21.13 -11.80
C ASN A 316 -15.77 -22.52 -12.34
N LEU A 317 -15.15 -23.41 -11.53
CA LEU A 317 -14.65 -24.75 -11.92
C LEU A 317 -13.66 -24.80 -13.11
N SER A 318 -13.38 -23.67 -13.75
CA SER A 318 -12.34 -23.49 -14.79
C SER A 318 -10.94 -23.87 -14.28
N PHE A 319 -10.73 -23.79 -12.97
CA PHE A 319 -9.52 -24.20 -12.28
C PHE A 319 -9.21 -25.70 -12.42
N VAL A 320 -10.24 -26.57 -12.42
CA VAL A 320 -10.05 -28.02 -12.63
C VAL A 320 -9.59 -28.29 -14.07
N LYS A 321 -10.11 -27.56 -15.06
CA LYS A 321 -9.64 -27.61 -16.45
C LYS A 321 -8.20 -27.10 -16.62
N ARG A 322 -7.78 -26.10 -15.84
CA ARG A 322 -6.47 -25.43 -15.98
C ARG A 322 -5.34 -26.07 -15.18
N PHE A 323 -5.62 -26.62 -14.00
CA PHE A 323 -4.62 -27.17 -13.08
C PHE A 323 -4.78 -28.68 -12.84
N GLY A 324 -5.92 -29.28 -13.20
CA GLY A 324 -6.17 -30.72 -13.10
C GLY A 324 -6.80 -31.16 -11.77
N LEU A 325 -7.35 -32.38 -11.76
CA LEU A 325 -8.08 -32.98 -10.62
C LEU A 325 -7.23 -33.12 -9.34
N ILE A 326 -5.90 -33.14 -9.46
CA ILE A 326 -4.98 -33.33 -8.32
C ILE A 326 -5.05 -32.21 -7.28
N TYR A 327 -5.63 -31.06 -7.62
CA TYR A 327 -5.74 -29.91 -6.73
C TYR A 327 -7.08 -29.81 -5.97
N LEU A 328 -8.04 -30.72 -6.23
CA LEU A 328 -9.33 -30.76 -5.53
C LEU A 328 -9.20 -30.80 -4.00
N PRO A 329 -8.29 -31.60 -3.39
CA PRO A 329 -8.17 -31.69 -1.94
C PRO A 329 -7.70 -30.39 -1.28
N ILE A 330 -6.92 -29.57 -2.00
CA ILE A 330 -6.40 -28.29 -1.48
C ILE A 330 -7.22 -27.08 -1.94
N TYR A 331 -8.30 -27.31 -2.69
CA TYR A 331 -9.19 -26.27 -3.20
C TYR A 331 -9.72 -25.32 -2.11
N PRO A 332 -10.26 -25.80 -0.97
CA PRO A 332 -10.78 -24.91 0.07
C PRO A 332 -9.70 -24.01 0.65
N TYR A 333 -8.47 -24.53 0.77
CA TYR A 333 -7.33 -23.79 1.27
C TYR A 333 -6.87 -22.69 0.29
N ILE A 334 -6.74 -23.00 -1.01
CA ILE A 334 -6.32 -22.02 -2.03
C ILE A 334 -7.36 -20.90 -2.14
N TRP A 335 -8.65 -21.26 -2.20
CA TRP A 335 -9.73 -20.27 -2.23
C TRP A 335 -9.69 -19.37 -0.99
N TRP A 336 -9.58 -19.96 0.20
CA TRP A 336 -9.47 -19.22 1.46
C TRP A 336 -8.24 -18.31 1.47
N HIS A 337 -7.10 -18.79 0.97
CA HIS A 337 -5.84 -18.06 0.91
C HIS A 337 -5.99 -16.80 0.04
N TYR A 338 -6.48 -16.93 -1.19
CA TYR A 338 -6.66 -15.79 -2.09
C TYR A 338 -7.73 -14.82 -1.59
N LYS A 339 -8.88 -15.33 -1.12
CA LYS A 339 -9.95 -14.50 -0.54
C LYS A 339 -9.44 -13.68 0.64
N SER A 340 -8.69 -14.29 1.55
CA SER A 340 -8.21 -13.61 2.75
C SER A 340 -7.16 -12.55 2.42
N ARG A 341 -6.19 -12.88 1.54
CA ARG A 341 -5.17 -11.93 1.08
C ARG A 341 -5.81 -10.73 0.35
N TYR A 342 -6.76 -10.99 -0.55
CA TYR A 342 -7.56 -9.96 -1.20
C TYR A 342 -8.25 -9.03 -0.18
N LYS A 343 -8.98 -9.57 0.81
CA LYS A 343 -9.66 -8.76 1.82
C LYS A 343 -8.71 -7.89 2.64
N HIS A 344 -7.51 -8.39 2.94
CA HIS A 344 -6.47 -7.60 3.64
C HIS A 344 -5.97 -6.42 2.79
N LEU A 345 -5.69 -6.66 1.50
CA LEU A 345 -5.28 -5.61 0.58
C LEU A 345 -6.41 -4.61 0.36
N GLU A 346 -7.64 -5.07 0.14
CA GLU A 346 -8.81 -4.19 -0.02
C GLU A 346 -8.99 -3.30 1.22
N LYS A 347 -8.86 -3.85 2.43
CA LYS A 347 -8.93 -3.04 3.67
C LYS A 347 -7.83 -1.97 3.71
N TYR A 348 -6.60 -2.34 3.37
CA TYR A 348 -5.47 -1.40 3.31
C TYR A 348 -5.71 -0.29 2.28
N LEU A 349 -6.05 -0.64 1.05
CA LEU A 349 -6.31 0.31 -0.03
C LEU A 349 -7.47 1.23 0.34
N ARG A 350 -8.54 0.70 0.94
CA ARG A 350 -9.61 1.53 1.48
C ARG A 350 -9.05 2.48 2.54
N SER A 351 -8.35 2.04 3.57
CA SER A 351 -7.77 2.99 4.55
C SER A 351 -6.86 4.08 3.94
N VAL A 352 -6.24 3.81 2.80
CA VAL A 352 -5.40 4.78 2.07
C VAL A 352 -6.22 5.77 1.23
N ALA A 353 -7.26 5.29 0.52
CA ALA A 353 -8.12 6.12 -0.34
C ALA A 353 -9.30 6.75 0.41
N THR A 354 -9.71 6.10 1.49
CA THR A 354 -10.92 6.33 2.25
C THR A 354 -10.52 6.79 3.64
N GLY A 355 -10.63 8.10 3.89
CA GLY A 355 -10.29 8.69 5.18
C GLY A 355 -11.15 8.15 6.32
N TYR A 356 -10.88 8.61 7.55
CA TYR A 356 -11.50 8.18 8.82
C TYR A 356 -13.03 7.90 8.78
N GLU A 357 -13.80 8.69 8.00
CA GLU A 357 -15.24 8.49 7.79
C GLU A 357 -15.59 7.09 7.27
N ASP A 358 -14.87 6.60 6.27
CA ASP A 358 -15.19 5.35 5.58
C ASP A 358 -14.71 4.11 6.36
N GLU A 359 -13.76 4.27 7.30
CA GLU A 359 -13.35 3.22 8.23
C GLU A 359 -14.34 3.13 9.41
N MET A 360 -14.72 4.27 9.98
CA MET A 360 -15.59 4.32 11.16
C MET A 360 -17.06 4.04 10.83
N PHE A 361 -17.56 4.48 9.67
CA PHE A 361 -18.98 4.45 9.31
C PHE A 361 -19.29 3.55 8.11
N ARG A 362 -18.46 2.52 7.89
CA ARG A 362 -18.58 1.60 6.74
C ARG A 362 -19.88 0.80 6.74
N THR A 363 -20.26 0.24 7.89
CA THR A 363 -21.37 -0.71 8.03
C THR A 363 -22.71 0.01 8.18
N THR A 364 -23.81 -0.74 8.15
CA THR A 364 -25.14 -0.17 8.34
C THR A 364 -25.26 0.52 9.71
N GLY A 365 -24.77 -0.13 10.77
CA GLY A 365 -24.73 0.46 12.10
C GLY A 365 -23.84 1.69 12.21
N GLY A 366 -22.65 1.66 11.57
CA GLY A 366 -21.79 2.82 11.47
C GLY A 366 -22.46 4.01 10.79
N LYS A 367 -23.20 3.79 9.70
CA LYS A 367 -23.96 4.84 9.01
C LYS A 367 -25.06 5.44 9.87
N ILE A 368 -25.79 4.63 10.63
CA ILE A 368 -26.80 5.09 11.60
C ILE A 368 -26.15 6.00 12.65
N LEU A 369 -25.04 5.56 13.24
CA LEU A 369 -24.29 6.34 14.21
C LEU A 369 -23.83 7.69 13.62
N SER A 370 -23.31 7.67 12.39
CA SER A 370 -22.89 8.88 11.68
C SER A 370 -24.06 9.86 11.50
N LYS A 371 -25.23 9.35 11.09
CA LYS A 371 -26.45 10.14 10.91
C LYS A 371 -26.91 10.80 12.22
N MET A 372 -26.96 10.03 13.30
CA MET A 372 -27.34 10.56 14.64
C MET A 372 -26.41 11.67 15.10
N GLU A 373 -25.09 11.51 14.89
CA GLU A 373 -24.12 12.53 15.24
C GLU A 373 -24.30 13.80 14.38
N LEU A 374 -24.45 13.65 13.06
CA LEU A 374 -24.67 14.76 12.14
C LEU A 374 -25.94 15.54 12.51
N GLU A 375 -27.04 14.85 12.81
CA GLU A 375 -28.29 15.49 13.24
C GLU A 375 -28.11 16.33 14.52
N LYS A 376 -27.35 15.82 15.49
CA LYS A 376 -27.04 16.58 16.72
C LYS A 376 -26.19 17.82 16.42
N ILE A 377 -25.14 17.67 15.61
CA ILE A 377 -24.25 18.78 15.22
C ILE A 377 -25.04 19.87 14.48
N LEU A 378 -25.82 19.49 13.47
CA LEU A 378 -26.62 20.44 12.68
C LEU A 378 -27.68 21.14 13.53
N ARG A 379 -28.34 20.42 14.44
CA ARG A 379 -29.32 21.00 15.37
C ARG A 379 -28.68 21.97 16.36
N PHE A 380 -27.46 21.67 16.81
CA PHE A 380 -26.70 22.55 17.70
C PHE A 380 -26.18 23.77 16.95
N LEU A 381 -25.70 23.60 15.72
CA LEU A 381 -25.24 24.69 14.88
C LEU A 381 -26.40 25.63 14.53
N LYS A 382 -27.57 25.11 14.12
CA LYS A 382 -28.68 25.91 13.56
C LYS A 382 -28.19 26.82 12.43
N ALA A 383 -27.62 26.22 11.38
CA ALA A 383 -27.16 26.96 10.21
C ALA A 383 -28.32 27.50 9.37
N GLU A 384 -28.14 28.70 8.88
CA GLU A 384 -28.98 29.41 7.92
C GLU A 384 -28.20 29.55 6.59
N SER A 385 -28.92 29.70 5.47
CA SER A 385 -28.30 29.78 4.15
C SER A 385 -27.42 31.02 3.94
N THR A 386 -27.61 32.06 4.74
CA THR A 386 -26.81 33.29 4.71
C THR A 386 -25.52 33.20 5.53
N ASP A 387 -25.35 32.15 6.34
CA ASP A 387 -24.21 32.06 7.24
C ASP A 387 -22.90 31.75 6.51
N LEU A 388 -21.81 32.37 6.98
CA LEU A 388 -20.45 31.93 6.70
C LEU A 388 -19.95 31.05 7.85
N ILE A 389 -19.71 29.77 7.55
CA ILE A 389 -19.32 28.75 8.54
C ILE A 389 -17.87 28.30 8.31
N LEU A 390 -17.08 28.24 9.39
CA LEU A 390 -15.75 27.65 9.39
C LEU A 390 -15.77 26.22 9.94
N ASP A 391 -15.25 25.24 9.19
CA ASP A 391 -15.00 23.87 9.66
C ASP A 391 -13.51 23.66 9.95
N ILE A 392 -13.16 23.43 11.22
CA ILE A 392 -11.78 23.24 11.67
C ILE A 392 -11.48 21.76 11.88
N GLY A 393 -10.59 21.24 11.03
CA GLY A 393 -10.28 19.81 10.91
C GLY A 393 -11.31 19.08 10.04
N VAL A 394 -11.41 19.51 8.78
CA VAL A 394 -12.41 19.04 7.81
C VAL A 394 -12.47 17.50 7.67
N GLY A 395 -11.35 16.80 7.87
CA GLY A 395 -11.28 15.36 7.68
C GLY A 395 -11.67 14.93 6.26
N SER A 396 -12.75 14.18 6.12
CA SER A 396 -13.31 13.77 4.82
C SER A 396 -14.36 14.75 4.27
N GLY A 397 -14.63 15.87 4.96
CA GLY A 397 -15.68 16.82 4.60
C GLY A 397 -17.09 16.41 5.01
N ARG A 398 -17.23 15.41 5.88
CA ARG A 398 -18.53 14.82 6.25
C ARG A 398 -19.53 15.83 6.79
N VAL A 399 -19.09 16.69 7.71
CA VAL A 399 -19.96 17.70 8.33
C VAL A 399 -20.15 18.89 7.39
N SER A 400 -19.07 19.39 6.80
CA SER A 400 -19.08 20.45 5.77
C SER A 400 -20.10 20.20 4.65
N ARG A 401 -20.19 18.98 4.12
CA ARG A 401 -21.17 18.64 3.06
C ARG A 401 -22.62 18.83 3.51
N GLU A 402 -22.95 18.37 4.72
CA GLU A 402 -24.34 18.48 5.21
C GLU A 402 -24.72 19.92 5.54
N ILE A 403 -23.76 20.73 6.01
CA ILE A 403 -23.97 22.17 6.23
C ILE A 403 -24.16 22.88 4.88
N SER A 404 -23.33 22.57 3.88
CA SER A 404 -23.43 23.15 2.54
C SER A 404 -24.77 22.82 1.86
N LYS A 405 -25.37 21.65 2.12
CA LYS A 405 -26.73 21.30 1.65
C LYS A 405 -27.83 22.21 2.22
N ILE A 406 -27.61 22.85 3.37
CA ILE A 406 -28.55 23.83 3.95
C ILE A 406 -28.49 25.16 3.18
N GLY A 407 -27.44 25.38 2.39
CA GLY A 407 -27.19 26.60 1.61
C GLY A 407 -26.16 27.53 2.23
N ALA A 408 -25.66 27.24 3.44
CA ALA A 408 -24.63 28.04 4.09
C ALA A 408 -23.29 27.96 3.32
N TYR A 409 -22.54 29.06 3.37
CA TYR A 409 -21.19 29.11 2.79
C TYR A 409 -20.20 28.51 3.77
N VAL A 410 -19.57 27.39 3.38
CA VAL A 410 -18.61 26.70 4.24
C VAL A 410 -17.19 26.95 3.74
N VAL A 411 -16.33 27.41 4.64
CA VAL A 411 -14.88 27.40 4.49
C VAL A 411 -14.35 26.36 5.47
N ALA A 412 -13.49 25.47 5.02
CA ALA A 412 -12.96 24.40 5.84
C ALA A 412 -11.43 24.44 5.85
N VAL A 413 -10.83 24.14 7.00
CA VAL A 413 -9.37 24.07 7.18
C VAL A 413 -8.97 22.73 7.75
N ASP A 414 -7.79 22.26 7.37
CA ASP A 414 -7.14 21.11 8.00
C ASP A 414 -5.63 21.22 7.82
N VAL A 415 -4.86 20.81 8.83
CA VAL A 415 -3.39 20.78 8.78
C VAL A 415 -2.88 19.60 7.95
N ASN A 416 -3.70 18.53 7.84
CA ASN A 416 -3.36 17.35 7.06
C ASN A 416 -3.80 17.53 5.61
N ARG A 417 -2.81 17.65 4.72
CA ARG A 417 -3.00 17.74 3.26
C ARG A 417 -3.87 16.61 2.70
N GLU A 418 -3.79 15.40 3.26
CA GLU A 418 -4.59 14.26 2.79
C GLU A 418 -6.07 14.42 3.13
N ALA A 419 -6.40 14.99 4.29
CA ALA A 419 -7.76 15.33 4.68
C ALA A 419 -8.33 16.41 3.75
N VAL A 420 -7.58 17.49 3.49
CA VAL A 420 -7.96 18.54 2.53
C VAL A 420 -8.32 17.94 1.17
N LEU A 421 -7.48 17.05 0.64
CA LEU A 421 -7.72 16.39 -0.64
C LEU A 421 -8.93 15.45 -0.60
N SER A 422 -9.04 14.67 0.49
CA SER A 422 -10.15 13.75 0.76
C SER A 422 -11.51 14.45 0.78
N ALA A 423 -11.58 15.64 1.40
CA ALA A 423 -12.76 16.49 1.43
C ALA A 423 -13.11 17.04 0.04
N LYS A 424 -12.11 17.60 -0.68
CA LYS A 424 -12.30 18.13 -2.04
C LYS A 424 -12.83 17.08 -3.02
N MET A 425 -12.35 15.83 -2.94
CA MET A 425 -12.84 14.76 -3.81
C MET A 425 -14.29 14.36 -3.54
N ARG A 426 -14.78 14.55 -2.31
CA ARG A 426 -16.12 14.12 -1.88
C ARG A 426 -17.16 15.22 -1.89
N GLN A 427 -16.81 16.46 -2.20
CA GLN A 427 -17.73 17.59 -2.05
C GLN A 427 -18.96 17.50 -2.98
N HIS A 428 -18.82 16.94 -4.19
CA HIS A 428 -19.90 16.83 -5.17
C HIS A 428 -21.14 16.08 -4.64
N PRO A 429 -22.37 16.60 -4.83
CA PRO A 429 -22.77 17.72 -5.71
C PRO A 429 -22.69 19.12 -5.07
N VAL A 430 -22.38 19.23 -3.78
CA VAL A 430 -22.29 20.52 -3.09
C VAL A 430 -20.87 21.10 -3.18
N LYS A 431 -20.72 22.42 -3.01
CA LYS A 431 -19.41 23.09 -3.07
C LYS A 431 -19.15 23.86 -1.78
N TYR A 432 -17.98 23.64 -1.21
CA TYR A 432 -17.42 24.40 -0.10
C TYR A 432 -15.92 24.56 -0.33
N GLU A 433 -15.31 25.58 0.27
CA GLU A 433 -13.89 25.85 0.11
C GLU A 433 -13.08 25.08 1.14
N VAL A 434 -11.95 24.48 0.72
CA VAL A 434 -11.06 23.74 1.63
C VAL A 434 -9.62 24.23 1.50
N ILE A 435 -9.06 24.68 2.61
CA ILE A 435 -7.77 25.35 2.72
C ILE A 435 -6.83 24.50 3.60
N LEU A 436 -5.58 24.34 3.19
CA LEU A 436 -4.54 23.75 4.04
C LEU A 436 -4.07 24.80 5.04
N ALA A 437 -4.43 24.64 6.31
CA ALA A 437 -4.08 25.59 7.37
C ALA A 437 -4.11 24.90 8.74
N ASP A 438 -3.26 25.37 9.66
CA ASP A 438 -3.32 24.95 11.06
C ASP A 438 -4.44 25.70 11.78
N GLY A 439 -5.32 24.96 12.48
CA GLY A 439 -6.41 25.55 13.26
C GLY A 439 -5.94 26.37 14.47
N GLN A 440 -4.65 26.30 14.80
CA GLN A 440 -3.99 27.14 15.82
C GLN A 440 -3.44 28.46 15.24
N PHE A 441 -3.47 28.64 13.91
CA PHE A 441 -2.99 29.83 13.22
C PHE A 441 -3.88 30.09 12.00
N LEU A 442 -5.09 30.59 12.25
CA LEU A 442 -6.13 30.69 11.22
C LEU A 442 -5.86 31.89 10.29
N PRO A 443 -5.77 31.69 8.95
CA PRO A 443 -5.44 32.73 7.98
C PRO A 443 -6.65 33.62 7.63
N PHE A 444 -7.46 33.99 8.63
CA PHE A 444 -8.69 34.75 8.46
C PHE A 444 -8.70 36.00 9.33
N LYS A 445 -9.41 37.02 8.88
CA LYS A 445 -9.64 38.26 9.64
C LYS A 445 -10.46 37.95 10.90
N SER A 446 -10.31 38.77 11.93
CA SER A 446 -11.11 38.66 13.15
C SER A 446 -12.59 38.92 12.86
N GLY A 447 -13.49 38.20 13.55
CA GLY A 447 -14.93 38.42 13.48
C GLY A 447 -15.56 38.26 12.09
N CYS A 448 -15.13 37.28 11.29
CA CYS A 448 -15.65 37.07 9.95
C CYS A 448 -16.64 35.90 9.81
N PHE A 449 -16.65 34.94 10.73
CA PHE A 449 -17.54 33.77 10.66
C PHE A 449 -18.76 33.91 11.58
N ASP A 450 -19.93 33.52 11.07
CA ASP A 450 -21.20 33.44 11.82
C ASP A 450 -21.25 32.18 12.70
N GLY A 451 -20.60 31.12 12.24
CA GLY A 451 -20.45 29.89 13.01
C GLY A 451 -19.13 29.17 12.76
N ILE A 452 -18.70 28.41 13.76
CA ILE A 452 -17.52 27.55 13.68
C ILE A 452 -17.90 26.15 14.14
N ILE A 453 -17.43 25.12 13.45
CA ILE A 453 -17.44 23.75 13.92
C ILE A 453 -16.00 23.24 14.12
N CYS A 454 -15.77 22.51 15.20
CA CYS A 454 -14.50 21.86 15.51
C CYS A 454 -14.80 20.47 16.08
N ILE A 455 -14.94 19.49 15.20
CA ILE A 455 -15.47 18.16 15.54
C ILE A 455 -14.38 17.10 15.41
N ARG A 456 -14.05 16.47 16.54
CA ARG A 456 -13.00 15.49 16.79
C ARG A 456 -11.59 16.02 16.52
N THR A 457 -11.43 17.33 16.48
CA THR A 457 -10.18 18.00 16.09
C THR A 457 -9.40 18.55 17.28
N LEU A 458 -10.07 19.23 18.22
CA LEU A 458 -9.43 19.97 19.32
C LEU A 458 -8.42 19.14 20.13
N LYS A 459 -8.70 17.85 20.33
CA LYS A 459 -7.83 16.92 21.07
C LYS A 459 -6.47 16.66 20.41
N TYR A 460 -6.29 17.01 19.14
CA TYR A 460 -5.05 16.85 18.41
C TYR A 460 -4.21 18.12 18.33
N PHE A 461 -4.71 19.25 18.86
CA PHE A 461 -3.94 20.49 18.90
C PHE A 461 -2.87 20.37 19.98
N SER A 462 -1.60 20.58 19.59
CA SER A 462 -0.48 20.64 20.54
C SER A 462 -0.68 21.78 21.55
N ASN A 463 -1.26 22.89 21.12
CA ASN A 463 -1.68 24.01 21.94
C ASN A 463 -3.17 24.33 21.72
N TYR A 464 -4.04 23.56 22.39
CA TYR A 464 -5.49 23.77 22.33
C TYR A 464 -5.95 25.12 22.91
N HIS A 465 -5.18 25.77 23.79
CA HIS A 465 -5.47 27.14 24.26
C HIS A 465 -5.41 28.12 23.09
N LEU A 466 -4.32 28.08 22.33
CA LEU A 466 -4.14 28.93 21.15
C LEU A 466 -5.25 28.67 20.11
N GLY A 467 -5.57 27.40 19.85
CA GLY A 467 -6.66 27.05 18.94
C GLY A 467 -8.03 27.60 19.37
N ILE A 468 -8.37 27.54 20.66
CA ILE A 468 -9.61 28.14 21.19
C ILE A 468 -9.58 29.67 21.06
N SER A 469 -8.44 30.30 21.33
CA SER A 469 -8.26 31.75 21.13
C SER A 469 -8.49 32.15 19.68
N GLU A 470 -7.93 31.40 18.73
CA GLU A 470 -8.11 31.63 17.29
C GLU A 470 -9.56 31.44 16.85
N MET A 471 -10.23 30.39 17.34
CA MET A 471 -11.67 30.19 17.13
C MET A 471 -12.48 31.39 17.63
N SER A 472 -12.20 31.87 18.85
CA SER A 472 -12.85 33.06 19.38
C SER A 472 -12.55 34.30 18.52
N ARG A 473 -11.28 34.51 18.12
CA ARG A 473 -10.85 35.67 17.33
C ARG A 473 -11.62 35.79 16.01
N VAL A 474 -11.70 34.71 15.24
CA VAL A 474 -12.33 34.73 13.91
C VAL A 474 -13.86 34.68 13.95
N LEU A 475 -14.46 34.28 15.07
CA LEU A 475 -15.92 34.25 15.26
C LEU A 475 -16.47 35.67 15.48
N LYS A 476 -17.58 36.00 14.81
CA LYS A 476 -18.33 37.24 15.02
C LYS A 476 -18.87 37.33 16.46
N PRO A 477 -19.09 38.55 16.99
CA PRO A 477 -19.91 38.70 18.19
C PRO A 477 -21.30 38.06 17.98
N ASN A 478 -21.82 37.37 18.99
CA ASN A 478 -23.01 36.52 18.93
C ASN A 478 -22.93 35.33 17.95
N GLY A 479 -21.80 35.13 17.28
CA GLY A 479 -21.54 33.94 16.49
C GLY A 479 -21.42 32.70 17.37
N ARG A 480 -21.63 31.52 16.77
CA ARG A 480 -21.74 30.25 17.50
C ARG A 480 -20.62 29.26 17.19
N LEU A 481 -20.04 28.69 18.24
CA LEU A 481 -19.02 27.64 18.15
C LEU A 481 -19.63 26.30 18.56
N ILE A 482 -19.53 25.31 17.69
CA ILE A 482 -19.85 23.91 18.00
C ILE A 482 -18.56 23.11 18.11
N VAL A 483 -18.23 22.65 19.30
CA VAL A 483 -16.96 21.95 19.57
C VAL A 483 -17.21 20.70 20.40
N ASP A 484 -16.56 19.60 20.06
CA ASP A 484 -16.57 18.40 20.90
C ASP A 484 -15.23 18.14 21.57
N PHE A 485 -15.26 17.33 22.62
CA PHE A 485 -14.06 16.85 23.28
C PHE A 485 -14.29 15.48 23.90
N SER A 486 -13.21 14.69 23.99
CA SER A 486 -13.24 13.38 24.66
C SER A 486 -13.43 13.56 26.16
N SER A 487 -14.45 12.92 26.72
CA SER A 487 -14.69 12.96 28.17
C SER A 487 -13.73 12.05 28.93
N ILE A 488 -13.16 12.56 30.01
CA ILE A 488 -12.31 11.76 30.92
C ILE A 488 -13.04 10.57 31.56
N LEU A 489 -14.35 10.66 31.75
CA LEU A 489 -15.18 9.59 32.32
C LEU A 489 -15.84 8.71 31.25
N GLY A 490 -15.55 8.94 29.97
CA GLY A 490 -16.06 8.12 28.88
C GLY A 490 -15.34 6.77 28.78
N TYR A 491 -16.03 5.76 28.22
CA TYR A 491 -15.47 4.41 28.04
C TYR A 491 -14.14 4.41 27.26
N GLU A 492 -13.95 5.34 26.31
CA GLU A 492 -12.71 5.43 25.54
C GLU A 492 -11.52 5.78 26.44
N SER A 493 -11.72 6.65 27.43
CA SER A 493 -10.70 7.00 28.43
C SER A 493 -10.40 5.81 29.34
N LEU A 494 -11.42 5.05 29.78
CA LEU A 494 -11.22 3.83 30.56
C LEU A 494 -10.44 2.76 29.77
N LEU A 495 -10.79 2.51 28.50
CA LEU A 495 -10.07 1.57 27.64
C LEU A 495 -8.62 1.99 27.39
N ARG A 496 -8.31 3.30 27.37
CA ARG A 496 -6.93 3.80 27.28
C ARG A 496 -6.07 3.40 28.47
N TYR A 497 -6.64 3.39 29.69
CA TYR A 497 -5.94 2.95 30.90
C TYR A 497 -5.72 1.43 30.94
N VAL A 498 -6.69 0.65 30.47
CA VAL A 498 -6.65 -0.82 30.57
C VAL A 498 -5.93 -1.48 29.37
N THR A 499 -5.91 -0.83 28.20
CA THR A 499 -5.28 -1.36 26.98
C THR A 499 -4.35 -0.35 26.28
N PRO A 500 -3.10 -0.18 26.76
CA PRO A 500 -2.14 0.81 26.25
C PRO A 500 -1.77 0.65 24.76
N VAL A 501 -2.10 -0.49 24.14
CA VAL A 501 -1.70 -0.85 22.76
C VAL A 501 -2.69 -0.31 21.70
N VAL A 502 -3.88 0.16 22.08
CA VAL A 502 -4.97 0.46 21.12
C VAL A 502 -5.26 1.96 20.93
N SER A 503 -4.58 2.87 21.64
CA SER A 503 -5.03 4.27 21.68
C SER A 503 -4.23 5.25 20.81
N ALA A 504 -4.94 6.28 20.34
CA ALA A 504 -4.43 7.44 19.62
C ALA A 504 -3.36 8.18 20.46
N ARG A 505 -2.09 7.79 20.30
CA ARG A 505 -0.94 8.47 20.92
C ARG A 505 -0.99 9.96 20.58
N GLY A 506 -0.90 10.81 21.61
CA GLY A 506 -0.87 12.27 21.47
C GLY A 506 -2.22 12.99 21.55
N ALA A 507 -3.36 12.29 21.68
CA ALA A 507 -4.66 12.95 21.83
C ALA A 507 -4.94 13.37 23.28
N HIS A 508 -5.21 14.65 23.51
CA HIS A 508 -5.62 15.18 24.81
C HIS A 508 -6.95 14.57 25.28
N ILE A 509 -7.03 14.28 26.58
CA ILE A 509 -8.27 13.94 27.27
C ILE A 509 -8.67 15.15 28.10
N PHE A 510 -9.93 15.54 28.02
CA PHE A 510 -10.40 16.78 28.58
C PHE A 510 -11.35 16.56 29.75
N ASN A 511 -11.19 17.38 30.77
CA ASN A 511 -12.17 17.55 31.83
C ASN A 511 -13.21 18.58 31.38
N PHE A 512 -14.50 18.27 31.58
CA PHE A 512 -15.63 19.11 31.20
C PHE A 512 -15.49 20.56 31.70
N TYR A 513 -15.22 20.73 33.00
CA TYR A 513 -15.14 22.06 33.63
C TYR A 513 -13.91 22.82 33.14
N LYS A 514 -12.78 22.13 32.95
CA LYS A 514 -11.55 22.74 32.43
C LYS A 514 -11.78 23.36 31.04
N ILE A 515 -12.41 22.61 30.13
CA ILE A 515 -12.71 23.13 28.79
C ILE A 515 -13.77 24.23 28.82
N ARG A 516 -14.82 24.09 29.63
CA ARG A 516 -15.84 25.14 29.80
C ARG A 516 -15.22 26.46 30.29
N ASN A 517 -14.35 26.39 31.30
CA ASN A 517 -13.68 27.57 31.86
C ASN A 517 -12.73 28.18 30.84
N LEU A 518 -12.00 27.35 30.08
CA LEU A 518 -11.10 27.84 29.03
C LEU A 518 -11.85 28.54 27.89
N LEU A 519 -12.98 27.97 27.44
CA LEU A 519 -13.86 28.63 26.47
C LEU A 519 -14.34 29.98 27.01
N THR A 520 -14.78 30.02 28.27
CA THR A 520 -15.26 31.26 28.92
C THR A 520 -14.16 32.31 29.03
N TYR A 521 -12.94 31.90 29.38
CA TYR A 521 -11.76 32.77 29.43
C TYR A 521 -11.48 33.46 28.08
N HIS A 522 -11.72 32.76 26.97
CA HIS A 522 -11.60 33.32 25.62
C HIS A 522 -12.91 33.96 25.10
N GLY A 523 -13.87 34.29 25.98
CA GLY A 523 -15.11 35.01 25.62
C GLY A 523 -16.20 34.16 24.96
N LEU A 524 -16.08 32.82 25.01
CA LEU A 524 -17.05 31.87 24.46
C LEU A 524 -17.88 31.26 25.59
N ILE A 525 -19.15 31.66 25.69
CA ILE A 525 -20.06 31.19 26.73
C ILE A 525 -20.74 29.91 26.26
N THR A 526 -20.62 28.82 27.02
CA THR A 526 -21.36 27.58 26.75
C THR A 526 -22.85 27.76 27.07
N GLU A 527 -23.69 27.79 26.04
CA GLU A 527 -25.15 27.88 26.19
C GLU A 527 -25.78 26.51 26.45
N LYS A 528 -25.32 25.50 25.70
CA LYS A 528 -25.89 24.15 25.70
C LYS A 528 -24.78 23.13 25.51
N TYR A 529 -25.01 21.92 26.02
CA TYR A 529 -24.16 20.78 25.76
C TYR A 529 -25.00 19.51 25.63
N THR A 530 -24.45 18.50 24.96
CA THR A 530 -25.06 17.17 24.86
C THR A 530 -24.00 16.09 24.69
N TRP A 531 -24.40 14.83 24.79
CA TRP A 531 -23.55 13.68 24.55
C TRP A 531 -23.65 13.23 23.09
N LEU A 532 -22.55 12.77 22.51
CA LEU A 532 -22.55 12.23 21.14
C LEU A 532 -22.80 10.73 21.11
N GLN A 533 -22.05 9.96 21.92
CA GLN A 533 -22.08 8.50 21.88
C GLN A 533 -21.82 7.88 23.27
N LYS A 534 -22.64 6.91 23.68
CA LYS A 534 -22.51 6.13 24.92
C LYS A 534 -22.01 4.71 24.64
N ILE A 535 -22.56 4.03 23.63
CA ILE A 535 -22.14 2.70 23.22
C ILE A 535 -20.90 2.77 22.31
N PRO A 536 -19.89 1.90 22.50
CA PRO A 536 -18.72 1.85 21.62
C PRO A 536 -19.04 1.70 20.13
N HIS A 537 -18.40 2.52 19.28
CA HIS A 537 -18.59 2.48 17.83
C HIS A 537 -18.30 1.10 17.22
N ASN A 538 -17.35 0.35 17.78
CA ASN A 538 -17.07 -1.02 17.35
C ASN A 538 -18.29 -1.94 17.50
N PHE A 539 -19.12 -1.70 18.52
CA PHE A 539 -20.33 -2.50 18.78
C PHE A 539 -21.41 -2.23 17.73
N TRP A 540 -21.60 -0.96 17.34
CA TRP A 540 -22.45 -0.58 16.20
C TRP A 540 -22.00 -1.26 14.90
N ASN A 541 -20.69 -1.43 14.74
CA ASN A 541 -20.11 -2.04 13.53
C ASN A 541 -20.19 -3.58 13.50
N LEU A 542 -20.65 -4.25 14.57
CA LEU A 542 -20.83 -5.71 14.61
C LEU A 542 -22.12 -6.19 13.93
N PHE A 543 -23.12 -5.31 13.77
CA PHE A 543 -24.46 -5.70 13.36
C PHE A 543 -24.89 -5.00 12.08
N ASP A 544 -25.46 -5.77 11.16
CA ASP A 544 -26.19 -5.26 9.97
C ASP A 544 -27.69 -5.65 10.03
N ASN A 545 -28.12 -6.44 11.01
CA ASN A 545 -29.51 -6.86 11.20
C ASN A 545 -30.37 -5.70 11.77
N LYS A 546 -31.49 -5.40 11.10
CA LYS A 546 -32.41 -4.31 11.46
C LYS A 546 -32.94 -4.39 12.90
N ILE A 547 -33.22 -5.59 13.42
CA ILE A 547 -33.75 -5.78 14.78
C ILE A 547 -32.68 -5.42 15.80
N MET A 548 -31.46 -5.95 15.66
CA MET A 548 -30.35 -5.62 16.55
C MET A 548 -29.99 -4.14 16.51
N LEU A 549 -30.02 -3.52 15.31
CA LEU A 549 -29.78 -2.08 15.18
C LEU A 549 -30.86 -1.24 15.84
N ARG A 550 -32.14 -1.66 15.80
CA ARG A 550 -33.22 -1.01 16.56
C ARG A 550 -33.03 -1.16 18.07
N LEU A 551 -32.64 -2.34 18.54
CA LEU A 551 -32.34 -2.55 19.95
C LEU A 551 -31.17 -1.68 20.40
N LEU A 552 -30.09 -1.57 19.62
CA LEU A 552 -28.97 -0.68 19.92
C LEU A 552 -29.37 0.79 19.98
N LEU A 553 -30.26 1.24 19.08
CA LEU A 553 -30.82 2.59 19.13
C LEU A 553 -31.58 2.83 20.45
N ILE A 554 -32.43 1.89 20.85
CA ILE A 554 -33.18 1.97 22.12
C ILE A 554 -32.19 2.00 23.30
N CYS A 555 -31.18 1.12 23.30
CA CYS A 555 -30.17 1.09 24.36
C CYS A 555 -29.39 2.41 24.44
N GLU A 556 -28.96 2.98 23.31
CA GLU A 556 -28.25 4.25 23.25
C GLU A 556 -29.11 5.40 23.82
N GLU A 557 -30.40 5.42 23.51
CA GLU A 557 -31.34 6.42 24.03
C GLU A 557 -31.60 6.26 25.53
N VAL A 558 -31.82 5.02 25.99
CA VAL A 558 -32.01 4.69 27.41
C VAL A 558 -30.76 5.05 28.21
N LEU A 559 -29.56 4.68 27.74
CA LEU A 559 -28.31 5.08 28.36
C LEU A 559 -28.14 6.60 28.37
N GLY A 560 -28.59 7.28 27.32
CA GLY A 560 -28.62 8.74 27.25
C GLY A 560 -29.48 9.41 28.33
N LYS A 561 -30.58 8.75 28.75
CA LYS A 561 -31.49 9.21 29.82
C LYS A 561 -31.00 8.83 31.22
N LEU A 562 -30.39 7.64 31.36
CA LEU A 562 -29.99 7.08 32.66
C LEU A 562 -28.60 7.51 33.12
N THR A 563 -27.69 7.86 32.20
CA THR A 563 -26.30 8.15 32.54
C THR A 563 -25.92 9.60 32.28
N PRO A 564 -25.26 10.30 33.23
CA PRO A 564 -24.74 11.65 33.01
C PRO A 564 -23.91 11.80 31.73
N GLU A 565 -24.00 12.95 31.05
CA GLU A 565 -23.36 13.20 29.75
C GLU A 565 -21.86 12.96 29.76
N ILE A 566 -21.22 13.19 30.91
CA ILE A 566 -19.79 12.95 31.13
C ILE A 566 -19.38 11.48 30.94
N PHE A 567 -20.29 10.51 31.05
CA PHE A 567 -19.99 9.10 30.74
C PHE A 567 -20.00 8.78 29.24
N SER A 568 -20.30 9.76 28.39
CA SER A 568 -20.19 9.59 26.94
C SER A 568 -18.75 9.61 26.46
N ARG A 569 -18.53 9.04 25.28
CA ARG A 569 -17.25 9.11 24.57
C ARG A 569 -16.81 10.56 24.36
N SER A 570 -17.74 11.39 23.92
CA SER A 570 -17.49 12.78 23.55
C SER A 570 -18.70 13.63 23.87
N ILE A 571 -18.42 14.82 24.38
CA ILE A 571 -19.42 15.82 24.76
C ILE A 571 -19.35 16.94 23.72
N LEU A 572 -20.49 17.34 23.19
CA LEU A 572 -20.64 18.41 22.21
C LEU A 572 -21.13 19.67 22.91
N PHE A 573 -20.41 20.77 22.76
CA PHE A 573 -20.78 22.09 23.27
C PHE A 573 -21.30 22.96 22.15
N ARG A 574 -22.34 23.75 22.46
CA ARG A 574 -22.70 24.97 21.74
C ARG A 574 -22.29 26.16 22.60
N CYS A 575 -21.38 26.95 22.08
CA CYS A 575 -20.92 28.19 22.67
C CYS A 575 -21.32 29.38 21.81
N VAL A 576 -21.48 30.55 22.43
CA VAL A 576 -21.72 31.83 21.75
C VAL A 576 -20.66 32.83 22.20
N LYS A 577 -20.13 33.61 21.26
CA LYS A 577 -19.17 34.68 21.58
C LYS A 577 -19.92 35.88 22.14
N LYS A 578 -19.60 36.26 23.38
CA LYS A 578 -20.21 37.45 23.98
C LYS A 578 -19.70 38.72 23.30
N VAL A 579 -20.57 39.70 23.11
CA VAL A 579 -20.14 41.08 22.81
C VAL A 579 -19.38 41.59 24.04
N GLN A 580 -18.11 41.96 23.88
CA GLN A 580 -17.44 42.77 24.90
C GLN A 580 -18.13 44.14 24.89
N LEU A 581 -18.95 44.40 25.91
CA LEU A 581 -19.38 45.75 26.21
C LEU A 581 -18.10 46.53 26.51
N THR A 582 -17.73 47.42 25.61
CA THR A 582 -16.73 48.46 25.88
C THR A 582 -17.36 49.33 26.96
N VAL A 583 -16.81 49.28 28.17
CA VAL A 583 -17.14 50.21 29.26
C VAL A 583 -16.36 51.49 29.03
#